data_AF-F3QHK9-F1
#
_entry.id   AF-F3QHK9-F1
#
_cell.length_a   1.000
_cell.length_b   1.000
_cell.length_c   1.000
_cell.angle_alpha   90.00
_cell.angle_beta   90.00
_cell.angle_gamma   90.00
#
_symmetry.space_group_name_H-M   'P 1'
#
loop_
_entity.id
_entity.type
_entity.pdbx_description
1 polymer ?
#
loop_
_entity_poly.entity_id
_entity_poly.type
_entity_poly.pdbx_seq_one_letter_code
_entity_poly.pdbx_strand_id
1 'polypeptide(L)'
;MTNNIQFSSVCGIDIAKSVMQVYRVTSDGVVSNKAVKRADFLNEFRNTPPALIGMEACGGSQHWAHELQSLGHTVRFMPPKLVKPYVTGLKNDKNDARGIYTALVMDVREVPVKSSAIRDLALLQTMRTKRQREKVEKLTTSEASCLSTG
;
A
#
# COMPACT_ATOMS: atom_id res chain seq x y z
N MET A 1 14.08 -19.49 -6.94
CA MET A 1 14.49 -19.05 -5.59
C MET A 1 15.24 -17.75 -5.78
N THR A 2 14.54 -16.62 -5.76
CA THR A 2 15.14 -15.30 -5.93
C THR A 2 15.97 -14.98 -4.69
N ASN A 3 17.26 -14.75 -4.91
CA ASN A 3 18.26 -14.48 -3.88
C ASN A 3 17.91 -13.19 -3.13
N ASN A 4 17.19 -13.30 -2.01
CA ASN A 4 17.08 -12.22 -1.02
C ASN A 4 18.40 -11.94 -0.27
N ILE A 5 19.52 -12.51 -0.76
CA ILE A 5 20.88 -12.44 -0.20
C ILE A 5 21.42 -10.99 -0.12
N GLN A 6 20.78 -10.02 -0.79
CA GLN A 6 21.19 -8.61 -0.73
C GLN A 6 20.52 -7.77 0.37
N PHE A 7 19.48 -8.28 1.04
CA PHE A 7 18.76 -7.51 2.05
C PHE A 7 19.08 -8.00 3.46
N SER A 8 19.35 -7.08 4.40
CA SER A 8 19.63 -7.45 5.80
C SER A 8 18.40 -7.99 6.53
N SER A 9 17.21 -7.65 6.04
CA SER A 9 15.94 -8.13 6.57
C SER A 9 14.85 -8.12 5.51
N VAL A 10 13.86 -8.98 5.71
CA VAL A 10 12.64 -9.07 4.91
C VAL A 10 11.45 -8.79 5.83
N CYS A 11 10.57 -7.90 5.42
CA CYS A 11 9.45 -7.44 6.22
C CYS A 11 8.12 -7.64 5.49
N GLY A 12 7.08 -8.04 6.23
CA GLY A 12 5.69 -7.93 5.80
C GLY A 12 4.99 -6.86 6.63
N ILE A 13 4.32 -5.91 5.97
CA ILE A 13 3.66 -4.78 6.63
C ILE A 13 2.19 -4.75 6.27
N ASP A 14 1.34 -4.82 7.30
CA ASP A 14 -0.08 -4.50 7.19
C ASP A 14 -0.33 -3.05 7.66
N ILE A 15 -0.97 -2.25 6.82
CA ILE A 15 -1.20 -0.82 7.07
C ILE A 15 -2.66 -0.59 7.43
N ALA A 16 -2.89 0.00 8.60
CA ALA A 16 -4.18 0.57 8.97
C ALA A 16 -4.10 2.08 9.26
N LYS A 17 -5.26 2.66 9.62
CA LYS A 17 -5.42 4.10 9.83
C LYS A 17 -4.56 4.65 10.97
N SER A 18 -4.45 3.91 12.08
CA SER A 18 -3.82 4.40 13.31
C SER A 18 -2.62 3.58 13.76
N VAL A 19 -2.65 2.28 13.48
CA VAL A 19 -1.63 1.31 13.87
C VAL A 19 -1.27 0.51 12.63
N MET A 20 0.01 0.18 12.48
CA MET A 20 0.53 -0.68 11.42
C MET A 20 1.22 -1.86 12.05
N GLN A 21 1.09 -3.02 11.44
CA GLN A 21 1.73 -4.22 11.93
C GLN A 21 2.97 -4.51 11.10
N VAL A 22 4.12 -4.63 11.76
CA VAL A 22 5.42 -4.91 11.13
C VAL A 22 5.89 -6.29 11.55
N TYR A 23 5.90 -7.21 10.60
CA TYR A 23 6.54 -8.51 10.72
C TYR A 23 7.93 -8.44 10.08
N ARG A 24 9.00 -8.73 10.82
CA ARG A 24 10.38 -8.63 10.35
C ARG A 24 11.14 -9.92 10.62
N VAL A 25 11.87 -10.38 9.60
CA VAL A 25 12.75 -11.55 9.64
C VAL A 25 14.13 -11.15 9.13
N THR A 26 15.18 -11.54 9.85
CA THR A 26 16.59 -11.39 9.43
C THR A 26 17.17 -12.76 9.08
N SER A 27 18.44 -12.82 8.69
CA SER A 27 19.18 -14.07 8.48
C SER A 27 19.11 -15.03 9.68
N ASP A 28 19.00 -14.47 10.89
CA ASP A 28 19.03 -15.23 12.15
C ASP A 28 17.64 -15.73 12.55
N GLY A 29 16.61 -15.42 11.76
CA GLY A 29 15.23 -15.83 11.97
C GLY A 29 14.27 -14.68 12.25
N VAL A 30 13.14 -15.00 12.89
CA VAL A 30 12.06 -14.03 13.14
C VAL A 30 12.48 -13.07 14.24
N VAL A 31 12.57 -11.78 13.90
CA VAL A 31 13.02 -10.74 14.83
C VAL A 31 11.85 -10.10 15.56
N SER A 32 10.73 -9.84 14.87
CA SER A 32 9.60 -9.16 15.52
C SER A 32 8.28 -9.29 14.74
N ASN A 33 7.16 -9.26 15.46
CA ASN A 33 5.82 -9.02 14.93
C ASN A 33 5.12 -7.95 15.81
N LYS A 34 5.31 -6.66 15.48
CA LYS A 34 4.92 -5.57 16.38
C LYS A 34 3.95 -4.57 15.77
N ALA A 35 3.05 -4.09 16.63
CA ALA A 35 2.14 -3.00 16.34
C ALA A 35 2.87 -1.67 16.54
N VAL A 36 2.88 -0.84 15.51
CA VAL A 36 3.58 0.45 15.47
C VAL A 36 2.54 1.54 15.22
N LYS A 37 2.56 2.58 16.04
CA LYS A 37 1.69 3.74 15.80
C LYS A 37 2.08 4.40 14.49
N ARG A 38 1.09 4.89 13.75
CA ARG A 38 1.30 5.56 12.46
C ARG A 38 2.37 6.67 12.51
N ALA A 39 2.40 7.46 13.59
CA ALA A 39 3.35 8.54 13.77
C ALA A 39 4.81 8.05 13.92
N ASP A 40 4.99 6.86 14.49
CA ASP A 40 6.29 6.27 14.80
C ASP A 40 6.78 5.34 13.68
N PHE A 41 5.93 5.04 12.69
CA PHE A 41 6.18 4.03 11.67
C PHE A 41 7.51 4.24 10.92
N LEU A 42 7.81 5.45 10.46
CA LEU A 42 9.07 5.70 9.74
C LEU A 42 10.29 5.59 10.64
N ASN A 43 10.16 5.87 11.94
CA ASN A 43 11.27 5.79 12.88
C ASN A 43 11.80 4.34 13.02
N GLU A 44 10.94 3.35 12.76
CA GLU A 44 11.30 1.93 12.71
C GLU A 44 12.23 1.54 11.55
N PHE A 45 12.37 2.43 10.58
CA PHE A 45 13.09 2.17 9.34
C PHE A 45 14.30 3.12 9.16
N ARG A 46 14.29 4.32 9.76
CA ARG A 46 15.37 5.34 9.64
C ARG A 46 16.78 4.82 9.91
N ASN A 47 16.96 3.98 10.93
CA ASN A 47 18.27 3.48 11.36
C ASN A 47 18.44 1.99 11.07
N THR A 48 17.73 1.48 10.05
CA THR A 48 17.79 0.08 9.67
C THR A 48 18.49 -0.07 8.32
N PRO A 49 19.31 -1.12 8.13
CA PRO A 49 19.90 -1.34 6.82
C PRO A 49 18.81 -1.65 5.77
N PRO A 50 19.15 -1.50 4.47
CA PRO A 50 18.21 -1.75 3.38
C PRO A 50 17.48 -3.10 3.52
N ALA A 51 16.17 -3.03 3.40
CA ALA A 51 15.27 -4.15 3.67
C ALA A 51 14.34 -4.36 2.49
N LEU A 52 13.95 -5.61 2.27
CA LEU A 52 12.89 -5.95 1.34
C LEU A 52 11.55 -5.91 2.07
N ILE A 53 10.62 -5.11 1.58
CA ILE A 53 9.35 -4.85 2.27
C ILE A 53 8.19 -5.24 1.36
N GLY A 54 7.38 -6.17 1.83
CA GLY A 54 6.11 -6.56 1.24
C GLY A 54 4.97 -5.78 1.88
N MET A 55 4.05 -5.29 1.04
CA MET A 55 2.88 -4.53 1.48
C MET A 55 1.66 -4.93 0.65
N GLU A 56 0.47 -4.96 1.26
CA GLU A 56 -0.77 -5.11 0.48
C GLU A 56 -1.09 -3.80 -0.28
N ALA A 57 -1.51 -3.94 -1.53
CA ALA A 57 -1.96 -2.80 -2.33
C ALA A 57 -3.31 -2.26 -1.81
N CYS A 58 -3.26 -1.26 -0.91
CA CYS A 58 -4.44 -0.56 -0.38
C CYS A 58 -4.42 0.95 -0.68
N GLY A 59 -5.52 1.67 -0.41
CA GLY A 59 -5.67 3.10 -0.74
C GLY A 59 -4.61 4.03 -0.13
N GLY A 60 -3.99 3.65 1.00
CA GLY A 60 -2.93 4.42 1.66
C GLY A 60 -1.51 3.89 1.43
N SER A 61 -1.37 2.73 0.78
CA SER A 61 -0.10 2.00 0.66
C SER A 61 0.96 2.75 -0.14
N GLN A 62 0.54 3.47 -1.18
CA GLN A 62 1.42 4.17 -2.12
C GLN A 62 2.19 5.32 -1.46
N HIS A 63 1.60 6.02 -0.48
CA HIS A 63 2.34 7.05 0.26
C HIS A 63 3.48 6.42 1.06
N TRP A 64 3.19 5.35 1.79
CA TRP A 64 4.18 4.67 2.62
C TRP A 64 5.29 3.99 1.84
N ALA A 65 4.97 3.43 0.67
CA ALA A 65 6.00 2.86 -0.20
C ALA A 65 7.04 3.92 -0.61
N HIS A 66 6.64 5.14 -0.92
CA HIS A 66 7.59 6.21 -1.24
C HIS A 66 8.42 6.65 -0.04
N GLU A 67 7.81 6.80 1.14
CA GLU A 67 8.54 7.14 2.36
C GLU A 67 9.56 6.05 2.74
N LEU A 68 9.24 4.77 2.51
CA LEU A 68 10.18 3.68 2.75
C LEU A 68 11.28 3.62 1.67
N GLN A 69 10.94 3.90 0.41
CA GLN A 69 11.91 3.98 -0.69
C GLN A 69 12.89 5.14 -0.50
N SER A 70 12.44 6.29 0.02
CA SER A 70 13.33 7.43 0.31
C SER A 70 14.32 7.14 1.44
N LEU A 71 14.00 6.21 2.34
CA LEU A 71 14.91 5.66 3.35
C LEU A 71 15.84 4.55 2.80
N GLY A 72 15.73 4.21 1.51
CA GLY A 72 16.60 3.22 0.85
C GLY A 72 16.08 1.78 0.91
N HIS A 73 14.83 1.55 1.32
CA HIS A 73 14.24 0.22 1.31
C HIS A 73 13.62 -0.13 -0.05
N THR A 74 13.57 -1.42 -0.37
CA THR A 74 12.88 -1.91 -1.56
C THR A 74 11.47 -2.35 -1.18
N VAL A 75 10.46 -1.74 -1.80
CA VAL A 75 9.04 -2.03 -1.51
C VAL A 75 8.39 -2.73 -2.68
N ARG A 76 7.65 -3.80 -2.39
CA ARG A 76 6.89 -4.62 -3.35
C ARG A 76 5.44 -4.72 -2.90
N PHE A 77 4.51 -4.31 -3.78
CA PHE A 77 3.09 -4.47 -3.49
C PHE A 77 2.59 -5.83 -3.93
N MET A 78 1.72 -6.43 -3.11
CA MET A 78 1.03 -7.67 -3.44
C MET A 78 -0.47 -7.42 -3.53
N PRO A 79 -1.17 -8.01 -4.52
CA PRO A 79 -2.61 -7.97 -4.58
C PRO A 79 -3.22 -8.68 -3.36
N PRO A 80 -4.27 -8.11 -2.72
CA PRO A 80 -4.95 -8.71 -1.58
C PRO A 80 -5.38 -10.17 -1.82
N LYS A 81 -5.86 -10.45 -3.04
CA LYS A 81 -6.32 -11.78 -3.46
C LYS A 81 -5.22 -12.82 -3.42
N LEU A 82 -3.97 -12.43 -3.67
CA LEU A 82 -2.83 -13.33 -3.69
C LEU A 82 -2.15 -13.43 -2.32
N VAL A 83 -2.34 -12.46 -1.43
CA VAL A 83 -1.88 -12.53 -0.03
C VAL A 83 -2.77 -13.46 0.80
N LYS A 84 -4.09 -13.42 0.57
CA LYS A 84 -5.10 -14.14 1.37
C LYS A 84 -4.78 -15.63 1.65
N PRO A 85 -4.30 -16.45 0.69
CA PRO A 85 -3.97 -17.86 0.95
C PRO A 85 -2.85 -18.06 1.98
N TYR A 86 -2.00 -17.05 2.20
CA TYR A 86 -0.86 -17.11 3.11
C TYR A 86 -1.19 -16.59 4.52
N VAL A 87 -2.38 -16.01 4.72
CA VAL A 87 -2.87 -15.59 6.03
C VAL A 87 -3.44 -16.80 6.75
N THR A 88 -2.71 -17.33 7.73
CA THR A 88 -3.12 -18.50 8.51
C THR A 88 -3.74 -18.10 9.84
N GLY A 89 -4.88 -18.71 10.19
CA GLY A 89 -5.57 -18.53 11.47
C GLY A 89 -6.68 -17.48 11.42
N LEU A 90 -7.05 -16.95 12.59
CA LEU A 90 -8.05 -15.89 12.70
C LEU A 90 -7.55 -14.59 12.07
N LYS A 91 -8.47 -13.83 11.47
CA LYS A 91 -8.16 -12.51 10.91
C LYS A 91 -7.71 -11.56 12.02
N ASN A 92 -6.48 -11.09 11.92
CA ASN A 92 -5.91 -10.02 12.73
C ASN A 92 -4.63 -9.50 12.06
N ASP A 93 -4.26 -8.27 12.40
CA ASP A 93 -3.14 -7.55 11.79
C ASP A 93 -1.81 -8.34 11.90
N LYS A 94 -1.59 -9.09 12.99
CA LYS A 94 -0.38 -9.93 13.19
C LYS A 94 -0.29 -11.05 12.16
N ASN A 95 -1.41 -11.72 11.89
CA ASN A 95 -1.50 -12.79 10.91
C ASN A 95 -1.47 -12.23 9.49
N ASP A 96 -2.08 -11.08 9.26
CA ASP A 96 -2.07 -10.39 7.97
C ASP A 96 -0.63 -9.98 7.60
N ALA A 97 0.11 -9.31 8.50
CA ALA A 97 1.51 -8.96 8.28
C ALA A 97 2.43 -10.17 8.04
N ARG A 98 2.20 -11.28 8.75
CA ARG A 98 2.91 -12.56 8.50
C ARG A 98 2.55 -13.14 7.13
N GLY A 99 1.28 -13.11 6.74
CA GLY A 99 0.85 -13.60 5.43
C GLY A 99 1.45 -12.79 4.28
N ILE A 100 1.54 -11.47 4.43
CA ILE A 100 2.22 -10.57 3.50
C ILE A 100 3.71 -10.94 3.36
N TYR A 101 4.40 -11.17 4.48
CA TYR A 101 5.78 -11.65 4.46
C TYR A 101 5.92 -12.98 3.70
N THR A 102 5.05 -13.95 4.01
CA THR A 102 5.11 -15.26 3.38
C THR A 102 4.85 -15.16 1.87
N ALA A 103 3.86 -14.38 1.45
CA ALA A 103 3.59 -14.13 0.03
C ALA A 103 4.79 -13.52 -0.69
N LEU A 104 5.51 -12.62 -0.04
CA LEU A 104 6.73 -12.00 -0.57
C LEU A 104 7.87 -13.02 -0.74
N VAL A 105 8.09 -13.88 0.25
CA VAL A 105 9.13 -14.94 0.18
C VAL A 105 8.77 -16.00 -0.85
N MET A 106 7.48 -16.26 -1.06
CA MET A 106 6.97 -17.17 -2.09
C MET A 106 6.94 -16.56 -3.49
N ASP A 107 7.48 -15.34 -3.67
CA ASP A 107 7.64 -14.65 -4.96
C ASP A 107 6.30 -14.49 -5.72
N VAL A 108 5.24 -14.17 -4.97
CA VAL A 108 3.91 -13.91 -5.52
C VAL A 108 3.95 -12.69 -6.45
N ARG A 109 3.14 -12.72 -7.52
CA ARG A 109 3.04 -11.61 -8.49
C ARG A 109 2.84 -10.26 -7.81
N GLU A 110 3.72 -9.33 -8.17
CA GLU A 110 3.77 -7.99 -7.61
C GLU A 110 3.01 -6.96 -8.44
N VAL A 111 2.69 -5.83 -7.81
CA VAL A 111 2.18 -4.63 -8.45
C VAL A 111 3.21 -3.51 -8.27
N PRO A 112 3.52 -2.72 -9.31
CA PRO A 112 4.51 -1.65 -9.18
C PRO A 112 4.04 -0.54 -8.24
N VAL A 113 4.99 0.05 -7.52
CA VAL A 113 4.81 1.36 -6.87
C VAL A 113 4.65 2.40 -7.96
N LYS A 114 3.57 3.19 -7.91
CA LYS A 114 3.28 4.19 -8.95
C LYS A 114 4.25 5.35 -8.80
N SER A 115 4.82 5.84 -9.89
CA SER A 115 5.61 7.07 -9.86
C SER A 115 4.73 8.28 -9.52
N SER A 116 5.36 9.35 -9.03
CA SER A 116 4.69 10.64 -8.78
C SER A 116 3.97 11.15 -10.04
N ALA A 117 4.63 11.10 -11.20
CA ALA A 117 4.04 11.51 -12.48
C ALA A 117 2.76 10.73 -12.84
N ILE A 118 2.72 9.42 -12.60
CA ILE A 118 1.52 8.60 -12.83
C ILE A 118 0.41 8.97 -11.84
N ARG A 119 0.76 9.28 -10.59
CA ARG A 119 -0.19 9.74 -9.57
C ARG A 119 -0.80 11.09 -9.96
N ASP A 120 0.00 12.04 -10.41
CA ASP A 120 -0.42 13.38 -10.81
C ASP A 120 -1.33 13.33 -12.04
N LEU A 121 -0.98 12.50 -13.03
CA LEU A 121 -1.81 12.27 -14.20
C LEU A 121 -3.19 11.69 -13.82
N ALA A 122 -3.23 10.71 -12.92
CA ALA A 122 -4.49 10.13 -12.43
C ALA A 122 -5.34 11.15 -11.67
N LEU A 123 -4.71 12.07 -10.92
CA LEU A 123 -5.39 13.17 -10.25
C LEU A 123 -6.01 14.14 -11.28
N LEU A 124 -5.25 14.54 -12.29
CA LEU A 124 -5.74 15.42 -13.37
C LEU A 124 -6.91 14.80 -14.15
N GLN A 125 -6.83 13.50 -14.46
CA GLN A 125 -7.93 12.76 -15.08
C GLN A 125 -9.18 12.79 -14.20
N THR A 126 -9.02 12.53 -12.90
CA THR A 126 -10.13 12.57 -11.93
C THR A 126 -10.77 13.96 -11.86
N MET A 127 -9.96 15.02 -11.79
CA MET A 127 -10.43 16.42 -11.80
C MET A 127 -11.19 16.75 -13.08
N ARG A 128 -10.70 16.31 -14.24
CA ARG A 128 -11.36 16.51 -15.53
C ARG A 128 -12.72 15.82 -15.58
N THR A 129 -12.80 14.55 -15.17
CA THR A 129 -14.06 13.79 -15.13
C THR A 129 -15.06 14.42 -14.18
N LYS A 130 -14.62 14.88 -13.00
CA LYS A 130 -15.48 15.58 -12.04
C LYS A 130 -16.06 16.86 -12.66
N ARG A 131 -15.22 17.69 -13.28
CA ARG A 131 -15.65 18.93 -13.96
C ARG A 131 -16.61 18.65 -15.12
N GLN A 132 -16.39 17.56 -15.88
CA GLN A 132 -17.30 17.17 -16.95
C GLN A 132 -18.68 16.81 -16.41
N ARG A 133 -18.76 16.04 -15.31
CA ARG A 133 -20.03 15.70 -14.66
C ARG A 133 -20.77 16.95 -14.15
N GLU A 134 -20.07 17.86 -13.48
CA GLU A 134 -20.66 19.12 -12.99
C GLU A 134 -21.23 19.98 -14.13
N LYS A 135 -20.59 19.99 -15.31
CA LYS A 135 -21.11 20.69 -16.49
C LYS A 135 -22.39 20.05 -17.02
N VAL A 136 -22.42 18.73 -17.14
CA VAL A 136 -23.59 17.99 -17.63
C VAL A 136 -24.76 18.18 -16.66
N GLU A 137 -24.52 18.06 -15.35
CA GLU A 137 -25.54 18.24 -14.31
C GLU A 137 -26.19 19.62 -14.39
N LYS A 138 -25.38 20.69 -14.48
CA LYS A 138 -25.90 22.07 -14.60
C LYS A 138 -26.77 22.27 -15.86
N LEU A 139 -26.36 21.69 -16.99
CA LEU A 139 -27.13 21.76 -18.23
C LEU A 139 -28.49 21.07 -18.06
N THR A 140 -28.49 19.83 -17.54
CA THR A 140 -29.73 19.08 -17.30
C THR A 140 -30.67 19.78 -16.30
N THR A 141 -30.14 20.43 -15.27
CA THR A 141 -30.96 21.20 -14.31
C THR A 141 -31.54 22.47 -14.96
N SER A 142 -30.77 23.15 -15.82
CA SER A 142 -31.26 24.33 -16.55
C SER A 142 -32.38 23.98 -17.55
N GLU A 143 -32.26 22.85 -18.25
CA GLU A 143 -33.29 22.36 -19.17
C GLU A 143 -34.57 21.95 -18.43
N ALA A 144 -34.44 21.26 -17.29
CA ALA A 144 -35.58 20.90 -16.45
C ALA A 144 -36.32 22.13 -15.88
N SER A 145 -35.58 23.18 -15.50
CA SER A 145 -36.17 24.42 -14.99
C SER A 145 -36.92 25.22 -16.07
N CYS A 146 -36.47 25.16 -17.34
CA CYS A 146 -37.16 25.80 -18.46
C CYS A 146 -38.47 25.10 -18.84
N LEU A 147 -38.56 23.77 -18.64
CA LEU A 147 -39.74 22.97 -18.99
C LEU A 147 -40.87 23.05 -17.94
N SER A 148 -40.59 23.52 -16.72
CA SER A 148 -41.59 23.65 -15.64
C SER A 148 -42.32 24.99 -15.58
N THR A 149 -41.99 25.95 -16.46
CA THR A 149 -42.53 27.32 -16.45
C THR A 149 -43.47 27.66 -17.62
N GLY A 150 -43.94 26.67 -18.38
CA GLY A 150 -44.96 26.82 -19.44
C GLY A 150 -46.24 26.09 -19.07
#